data_AF-E7DBG5-F1
#
_entry.id   AF-E7DBG5-F1
#
_cell.length_a   1.000
_cell.length_b   1.000
_cell.length_c   1.000
_cell.angle_alpha   90.00
_cell.angle_beta   90.00
_cell.angle_gamma   90.00
#
_symmetry.space_group_name_H-M   'P 1'
#
loop_
_entity.id
_entity.type
_entity.pdbx_description
1 polymer ?
#
loop_
_entity_poly.entity_id
_entity_poly.type
_entity_poly.pdbx_seq_one_letter_code
_entity_poly.pdbx_strand_id
1 'polypeptide(L)'
;MKIVNLSQREEDWLDWRRQGVTATDAAILLNRSPYKTRWRLWAEKTGYAREVDLSLNPLVRRGIENEDAARRAFEEKYDDMLLPACVESVQYP
;
A
#
# COMPACT_ATOMS: atom_id res chain seq x y z
N MET A 1 -15.04 -6.24 8.02
CA MET A 1 -13.96 -5.28 7.71
C MET A 1 -13.88 -4.30 8.85
N LYS A 2 -12.67 -4.02 9.36
CA LYS A 2 -12.43 -3.04 10.42
C LYS A 2 -11.75 -1.83 9.79
N ILE A 3 -12.33 -0.64 9.97
CA ILE A 3 -11.70 0.60 9.52
C ILE A 3 -10.63 0.99 10.54
N VAL A 4 -9.44 1.28 10.05
CA VAL A 4 -8.31 1.75 10.85
C VAL A 4 -8.04 3.19 10.46
N ASN A 5 -8.08 4.12 11.43
CA ASN A 5 -7.92 5.54 11.19
C ASN A 5 -6.43 5.91 11.10
N LEU A 6 -5.82 5.58 9.96
CA LEU A 6 -4.43 5.90 9.65
C LEU A 6 -4.35 6.67 8.33
N SER A 7 -3.49 7.68 8.32
CA SER A 7 -3.18 8.45 7.12
C SER A 7 -2.12 7.72 6.30
N GLN A 8 -2.40 7.52 5.02
CA GLN A 8 -1.46 6.89 4.11
C GLN A 8 -0.15 7.69 4.07
N ARG A 9 0.99 6.97 4.03
CA ARG A 9 2.37 7.51 4.00
C ARG A 9 2.92 8.00 5.35
N GLU A 10 2.11 8.08 6.39
CA GLU A 10 2.63 8.33 7.75
C GLU A 10 3.38 7.11 8.30
N GLU A 11 4.23 7.33 9.30
CA GLU A 11 5.04 6.27 9.92
C GLU A 11 4.17 5.16 10.52
N ASP A 12 3.11 5.52 11.26
CA ASP A 12 2.16 4.58 11.84
C ASP A 12 1.48 3.69 10.79
N TRP A 13 1.24 4.24 9.59
CA TRP A 13 0.68 3.49 8.46
C TRP A 13 1.69 2.49 7.87
N LEU A 14 2.97 2.87 7.79
CA LEU A 14 4.04 1.99 7.35
C LEU A 14 4.22 0.83 8.33
N ASP A 15 4.22 1.12 9.63
CA ASP A 15 4.38 0.11 10.67
C ASP A 15 3.19 -0.85 10.75
N TRP A 16 1.97 -0.33 10.66
CA TRP A 16 0.76 -1.17 10.58
C TRP A 16 0.82 -2.11 9.37
N ARG A 17 1.20 -1.61 8.18
CA ARG A 17 1.29 -2.44 6.97
C ARG A 17 2.38 -3.50 6.98
N ARG A 18 3.41 -3.34 7.81
CA ARG A 18 4.45 -4.38 7.98
C ARG A 18 3.91 -5.61 8.70
N GLN A 19 2.88 -5.45 9.52
CA GLN A 19 2.33 -6.52 10.37
C GLN A 19 1.46 -7.53 9.61
N GLY A 20 0.94 -7.16 8.43
CA GLY A 20 0.02 -8.01 7.66
C GLY A 20 0.41 -8.18 6.19
N VAL A 21 -0.32 -9.05 5.49
CA VAL A 21 -0.24 -9.19 4.03
C VAL A 21 -1.09 -8.11 3.38
N THR A 22 -0.48 -7.33 2.48
CA THR A 22 -1.15 -6.23 1.78
C THR A 22 -1.58 -6.64 0.37
N ALA A 23 -2.45 -5.84 -0.26
CA ALA A 23 -2.85 -6.07 -1.65
C ALA A 23 -1.67 -6.13 -2.63
N THR A 24 -0.63 -5.31 -2.41
CA THR A 24 0.59 -5.30 -3.23
C THR A 24 1.43 -6.57 -3.08
N ASP A 25 1.30 -7.28 -1.96
CA ASP A 25 2.00 -8.53 -1.70
C ASP A 25 1.40 -9.71 -2.49
N ALA A 26 0.13 -9.61 -2.90
CA ALA A 26 -0.57 -10.67 -3.61
C ALA A 26 0.14 -11.08 -4.92
N ALA A 27 0.60 -10.11 -5.72
CA ALA A 27 1.33 -10.41 -6.96
C ALA A 27 2.64 -11.16 -6.70
N ILE A 28 3.30 -10.89 -5.57
CA ILE A 28 4.55 -11.56 -5.17
C ILE A 28 4.26 -12.99 -4.69
N LEU A 29 3.22 -13.15 -3.85
CA LEU A 29 2.78 -14.45 -3.33
C LEU A 29 2.33 -15.40 -4.45
N LEU A 30 1.72 -14.85 -5.50
CA LEU A 30 1.32 -15.59 -6.71
C LEU A 30 2.46 -15.83 -7.71
N ASN A 31 3.70 -15.46 -7.38
CA ASN A 31 4.87 -15.49 -8.29
C ASN A 31 4.64 -14.77 -9.63
N ARG A 32 3.89 -13.65 -9.61
CA ARG A 32 3.62 -12.83 -10.80
C ARG A 32 4.40 -11.51 -10.81
N SER A 33 5.04 -11.15 -9.71
CA SER A 33 5.85 -9.93 -9.63
C SER A 33 7.24 -10.15 -10.25
N PRO A 34 7.69 -9.30 -11.19
CA PRO A 34 9.06 -9.33 -11.69
C PRO A 34 10.06 -8.63 -10.73
N TYR A 35 9.56 -7.93 -9.71
CA TYR A 35 10.39 -7.05 -8.87
C TYR A 35 10.82 -7.69 -7.54
N LYS A 36 10.05 -8.66 -7.03
CA LYS A 36 10.29 -9.25 -5.71
C LYS A 36 9.90 -10.72 -5.70
N THR A 37 10.72 -11.54 -5.05
CA THR A 37 10.45 -12.97 -4.83
C THR A 37 9.68 -13.18 -3.54
N ARG A 38 9.02 -14.35 -3.39
CA ARG A 38 8.35 -14.74 -2.13
C ARG A 38 9.31 -14.73 -0.93
N TRP A 39 10.54 -15.19 -1.14
CA TRP A 39 11.56 -15.17 -0.08
C TRP A 39 11.89 -13.74 0.36
N ARG A 40 12.06 -12.81 -0.60
CA ARG A 40 12.35 -11.41 -0.29
C ARG A 40 11.21 -10.74 0.47
N LEU A 41 9.96 -11.02 0.07
CA LEU A 41 8.78 -10.56 0.81
C LEU A 41 8.76 -11.10 2.25
N TRP A 42 8.98 -12.41 2.43
CA TRP A 42 9.05 -13.01 3.76
C TRP A 42 10.12 -12.34 4.63
N ALA A 43 11.32 -12.12 4.08
CA ALA A 43 12.44 -11.50 4.81
C ALA A 43 12.11 -10.07 5.26
N GLU A 44 11.39 -9.29 4.44
CA GLU A 44 10.94 -7.94 4.81
C GLU A 44 9.87 -7.97 5.90
N LYS A 45 8.86 -8.82 5.78
CA LYS A 45 7.76 -8.96 6.77
C LYS A 45 8.21 -9.51 8.12
N THR A 46 9.30 -10.26 8.14
CA THR A 46 9.89 -10.84 9.37
C THR A 46 11.05 -10.02 9.94
N GLY A 47 11.39 -8.89 9.32
CA GLY A 47 12.45 -8.00 9.79
C GLY A 47 13.89 -8.49 9.49
N TYR A 48 14.06 -9.60 8.76
CA TYR A 48 15.37 -10.07 8.29
C TYR A 48 15.97 -9.16 7.20
N ALA A 49 15.14 -8.41 6.50
CA ALA A 49 15.56 -7.42 5.51
C ALA A 49 14.76 -6.12 5.65
N ARG A 50 15.40 -5.00 5.34
CA ARG A 50 14.68 -3.72 5.20
C ARG A 50 14.00 -3.65 3.84
N GLU A 51 12.83 -3.02 3.80
CA GLU A 51 12.17 -2.67 2.54
C GLU A 51 13.05 -1.74 1.70
N VAL A 52 12.89 -1.82 0.38
CA VAL A 52 13.60 -0.93 -0.55
C VAL A 52 13.01 0.47 -0.42
N ASP A 53 13.86 1.46 -0.20
CA ASP A 53 13.44 2.85 -0.24
C ASP A 53 13.14 3.26 -1.69
N LEU A 54 11.87 3.60 -1.94
CA LEU A 54 11.38 4.06 -3.24
C LEU A 54 11.16 5.59 -3.27
N SER A 55 11.54 6.31 -2.22
CA SER A 55 11.34 7.76 -2.10
C SER A 55 12.00 8.56 -3.23
N LEU A 56 13.07 8.03 -3.84
CA LEU A 56 13.79 8.66 -4.95
C LEU A 56 13.28 8.22 -6.33
N ASN A 57 12.35 7.26 -6.40
CA ASN A 57 11.84 6.79 -7.68
C ASN A 57 10.90 7.84 -8.29
N PRO A 58 11.19 8.38 -9.49
CA PRO A 58 10.38 9.43 -10.11
C PRO A 58 8.96 8.99 -10.43
N LEU A 59 8.73 7.70 -10.71
CA LEU A 59 7.40 7.16 -10.98
C LEU A 59 6.54 7.12 -9.72
N VAL A 60 7.14 6.80 -8.57
CA VAL A 60 6.45 6.79 -7.28
C VAL A 60 6.09 8.22 -6.86
N ARG A 61 7.05 9.16 -6.97
CA ARG A 61 6.80 10.58 -6.69
C ARG A 61 5.67 11.14 -7.54
N ARG A 62 5.71 10.89 -8.84
CA ARG A 62 4.65 11.30 -9.76
C ARG A 62 3.29 10.71 -9.36
N GLY A 63 3.26 9.45 -8.92
CA GLY A 63 2.04 8.82 -8.42
C GLY A 63 1.46 9.57 -7.21
N ILE A 64 2.31 9.85 -6.22
CA ILE A 64 1.92 10.59 -5.00
C ILE A 64 1.39 11.98 -5.35
N GLU A 65 2.12 12.73 -6.20
CA GLU A 65 1.75 14.09 -6.60
C GLU A 65 0.40 14.14 -7.34
N ASN A 66 0.05 13.09 -8.08
CA ASN A 66 -1.17 13.06 -8.90
C ASN A 66 -2.33 12.30 -8.26
N GLU A 67 -2.15 11.69 -7.09
CA GLU A 67 -3.18 10.85 -6.45
C GLU A 67 -4.44 11.66 -6.13
N ASP A 68 -4.29 12.85 -5.53
CA ASP A 68 -5.42 13.73 -5.22
C ASP A 68 -6.10 14.29 -6.47
N ALA A 69 -5.32 14.61 -7.51
CA ALA A 69 -5.87 15.10 -8.78
C ALA A 69 -6.69 14.00 -9.47
N ALA A 70 -6.18 12.76 -9.47
CA ALA A 70 -6.88 11.61 -10.02
C ALA A 70 -8.17 11.30 -9.25
N ARG A 71 -8.14 11.38 -7.92
CA ARG A 71 -9.33 11.22 -7.08
C ARG A 71 -10.40 12.26 -7.42
N ARG A 72 -10.04 13.55 -7.44
CA ARG A 72 -10.98 14.64 -7.79
C ARG A 72 -11.56 14.50 -9.19
N ALA A 73 -10.74 14.11 -10.17
CA ALA A 73 -11.21 13.89 -11.53
C ALA A 73 -12.21 12.71 -11.62
N PHE A 74 -12.03 11.68 -10.78
CA PHE A 74 -13.00 10.60 -10.67
C PHE A 74 -14.30 11.09 -10.01
N GLU A 75 -14.20 11.79 -8.88
CA GLU A 75 -15.34 12.33 -8.14
C GLU A 75 -16.22 13.22 -9.06
N GLU A 76 -15.61 14.12 -9.82
CA GLU A 76 -16.30 15.00 -10.78
C GLU A 76 -16.96 14.22 -11.93
N LYS A 77 -16.26 13.21 -12.47
CA LYS A 77 -16.75 12.45 -13.63
C LYS A 77 -17.95 11.57 -13.29
N TYR A 78 -17.98 11.02 -12.08
CA TYR A 78 -18.96 10.02 -11.67
C TYR A 78 -19.98 10.53 -10.66
N ASP A 79 -19.87 11.80 -10.24
CA ASP A 79 -20.73 12.41 -9.22
C ASP A 79 -20.81 11.55 -7.94
N ASP A 80 -19.64 11.09 -7.49
CA ASP A 80 -19.48 10.22 -6.33
C ASP A 80 -18.32 10.69 -5.45
N MET A 81 -18.34 10.33 -4.17
CA MET A 81 -17.36 10.76 -3.18
C MET A 81 -16.42 9.62 -2.81
N LEU A 82 -15.11 9.82 -2.98
CA LEU A 82 -14.09 8.84 -2.64
C LEU A 82 -13.40 9.21 -1.32
N LEU A 83 -13.72 8.47 -0.26
CA LEU A 83 -13.07 8.64 1.04
C LEU A 83 -11.84 7.72 1.16
N PRO A 84 -10.65 8.25 1.47
CA PRO A 84 -9.50 7.42 1.75
C PRO A 84 -9.74 6.62 3.04
N ALA A 85 -9.53 5.31 2.99
CA ALA A 85 -9.73 4.42 4.13
C ALA A 85 -8.66 3.34 4.20
N CYS A 86 -8.16 3.07 5.40
CA CYS A 86 -7.38 1.88 5.70
C CYS A 86 -8.30 0.81 6.28
N VAL A 87 -8.26 -0.39 5.71
CA VAL A 87 -9.17 -1.48 6.08
C VAL A 87 -8.37 -2.72 6.44
N GLU A 88 -8.74 -3.33 7.56
CA GLU A 88 -8.16 -4.56 8.11
C GLU A 88 -9.19 -5.69 8.10
N SER A 89 -8.71 -6.93 7.97
CA SER A 89 -9.55 -8.12 8.12
C SER A 89 -9.85 -8.35 9.60
N VAL A 90 -11.10 -8.66 9.92
CA VAL A 90 -11.51 -8.94 11.30
C VAL A 90 -11.03 -10.33 11.73
N GLN A 91 -10.94 -11.27 10.79
CA GLN A 91 -10.55 -12.66 11.07
C GLN A 91 -9.03 -12.86 11.07
N TYR A 92 -8.33 -12.09 10.24
CA TYR A 92 -6.89 -12.19 10.03
C TYR A 92 -6.29 -10.78 10.06
N PRO A 93 -6.22 -10.13 11.24
CA PRO A 93 -5.68 -8.79 11.37
C PRO A 93 -4.24 -8.71 10.89
#